data_AF-A0A8H7AD68-F1
#
_entry.id   AF-A0A8H7AD68-F1
#
_cell.length_a   1.000
_cell.length_b   1.000
_cell.length_c   1.000
_cell.angle_alpha   90.00
_cell.angle_beta   90.00
_cell.angle_gamma   90.00
#
_symmetry.space_group_name_H-M   'P 1'
#
loop_
_entity.id
_entity.type
_entity.pdbx_description
1 polymer ?
#
loop_
_entity_poly.entity_id
_entity_poly.type
_entity_poly.pdbx_seq_one_letter_code
_entity_poly.pdbx_strand_id
1 'polypeptide(L)'
;MLDTPRRARLLADARHTAGKLPRTQLFKIHNVANRTGYRIIKEGTARRSERIHNRGRKSVLAPHECEAIEAVEDANFGFASSSHFKVAQTISLANGSERAIQRNMKDFGVRTYMTVQKKMLSQAHIDARII
;
A
#
# COMPACT_ATOMS: atom_id res chain seq x y z
N MET A 1 1.70 -4.48 5.09
CA MET A 1 1.08 -3.88 6.28
C MET A 1 1.96 -4.23 7.48
N LEU A 2 2.82 -3.31 7.97
CA LEU A 2 3.73 -3.61 9.09
C LEU A 2 3.04 -3.33 10.42
N ASP A 3 3.00 -4.33 11.31
CA ASP A 3 2.63 -4.09 12.70
C ASP A 3 3.69 -3.19 13.35
N THR A 4 3.25 -2.20 14.13
CA THR A 4 4.19 -1.35 14.86
C THR A 4 4.48 -2.01 16.21
N PRO A 5 5.68 -2.60 16.44
CA PRO A 5 5.96 -3.43 17.61
C PRO A 5 5.72 -2.69 18.93
N ARG A 6 5.92 -1.37 18.94
CA ARG A 6 5.65 -0.51 20.09
C ARG A 6 4.16 -0.35 20.44
N ARG A 7 3.26 -0.23 19.44
CA ARG A 7 1.79 -0.18 19.72
C ARG A 7 1.28 -1.53 20.15
N ALA A 8 1.77 -2.61 19.54
CA ALA A 8 1.39 -3.97 19.91
C ALA A 8 1.74 -4.28 21.38
N ARG A 9 2.98 -3.99 21.81
CA ARG A 9 3.41 -4.13 23.20
C ARG A 9 2.59 -3.27 24.15
N LEU A 10 2.41 -1.99 23.84
CA LEU A 10 1.58 -1.09 24.65
C LEU A 10 0.15 -1.62 24.83
N LEU A 11 -0.46 -2.18 23.77
CA LEU A 11 -1.81 -2.75 23.82
C LEU A 11 -1.88 -4.05 24.63
N ALA A 12 -0.87 -4.91 24.52
CA ALA A 12 -0.77 -6.13 25.32
C ALA A 12 -0.62 -5.81 26.81
N ASP A 13 0.32 -4.93 27.16
CA ASP A 13 0.59 -4.53 28.53
C ASP A 13 -0.60 -3.74 29.12
N ALA A 14 -1.27 -2.93 28.30
CA ALA A 14 -2.52 -2.25 28.65
C ALA A 14 -3.67 -3.20 29.02
N ARG A 15 -3.71 -4.41 28.45
CA ARG A 15 -4.70 -5.43 28.81
C ARG A 15 -4.28 -6.15 30.09
N HIS A 16 -3.02 -6.53 30.20
CA HIS A 16 -2.48 -7.26 31.35
C HIS A 16 -2.48 -6.45 32.66
N THR A 17 -2.23 -5.14 32.56
CA THR A 17 -2.14 -4.22 33.71
C THR A 17 -3.44 -3.45 34.01
N ALA A 18 -4.55 -3.83 33.38
CA ALA A 18 -5.85 -3.17 33.59
C ALA A 18 -6.24 -3.21 35.08
N GLY A 19 -6.51 -2.04 35.66
CA GLY A 19 -6.85 -1.88 37.09
C GLY A 19 -5.67 -1.94 38.07
N LYS A 20 -4.49 -2.40 37.63
CA LYS A 20 -3.30 -2.58 38.49
C LYS A 20 -2.31 -1.42 38.41
N LEU A 21 -2.27 -0.73 37.26
CA LEU A 21 -1.32 0.36 37.02
C LEU A 21 -2.03 1.56 36.37
N PRO A 22 -1.82 2.80 36.87
CA PRO A 22 -2.30 4.00 36.19
C PRO A 22 -1.79 4.06 34.75
N ARG A 23 -2.68 4.37 33.80
CA ARG A 23 -2.35 4.43 32.36
C ARG A 23 -1.23 5.42 32.06
N THR A 24 -1.14 6.51 32.81
CA THR A 24 -0.06 7.51 32.70
C THR A 24 1.32 6.92 33.02
N GLN A 25 1.41 6.01 33.99
CA GLN A 25 2.67 5.31 34.30
C GLN A 25 3.03 4.31 33.21
N LEU A 26 2.04 3.58 32.67
CA LEU A 26 2.24 2.67 31.54
C LEU A 26 2.81 3.43 30.33
N PHE A 27 2.26 4.61 30.04
CA PHE A 27 2.74 5.45 28.94
C PHE A 27 4.18 5.93 29.15
N LYS A 28 4.57 6.27 30.38
CA LYS A 28 5.95 6.62 30.70
C LYS A 28 6.91 5.44 30.44
N ILE A 29 6.56 4.22 30.86
CA ILE A 29 7.36 3.00 30.62
C ILE A 29 7.58 2.80 29.11
N HIS A 30 6.55 3.00 28.30
CA HIS A 30 6.65 2.86 26.85
C HIS A 30 7.14 4.13 26.13
N ASN A 31 7.53 5.19 26.87
CA ASN A 31 7.93 6.51 26.36
C ASN A 31 6.92 7.12 25.35
N VAL A 32 5.63 6.98 25.64
CA VAL A 32 4.53 7.48 24.79
C VAL A 32 3.89 8.69 25.47
N ALA A 33 3.63 9.76 24.72
CA ALA A 33 2.88 10.90 25.25
C ALA A 33 1.44 10.49 25.64
N ASN A 34 0.93 10.99 26.76
CA ASN A 34 -0.39 10.61 27.31
C ASN A 34 -1.52 10.66 26.27
N ARG A 35 -1.63 11.78 25.53
CA ARG A 35 -2.64 11.96 24.48
C ARG A 35 -2.57 10.86 23.40
N THR A 36 -1.36 10.48 23.01
CA THR A 36 -1.14 9.43 22.01
C THR A 36 -1.43 8.05 22.60
N GLY A 37 -1.02 7.78 23.84
CA GLY A 37 -1.28 6.51 24.53
C GLY A 37 -2.77 6.21 24.67
N TYR A 38 -3.55 7.19 25.15
CA TYR A 38 -5.02 7.05 25.24
C TYR A 38 -5.67 6.83 23.88
N ARG A 39 -5.23 7.56 22.84
CA ARG A 39 -5.70 7.36 21.48
C ARG A 39 -5.40 5.94 20.97
N ILE A 40 -4.19 5.42 21.19
CA ILE A 40 -3.81 4.06 20.78
C ILE A 40 -4.71 3.03 21.45
N ILE A 41 -4.95 3.16 22.76
CA ILE A 41 -5.82 2.23 23.49
C ILE A 41 -7.27 2.32 23.00
N LYS A 42 -7.78 3.54 22.76
CA LYS A 42 -9.14 3.76 22.24
C LYS A 42 -9.32 3.17 20.84
N GLU A 43 -8.33 3.34 19.97
CA GLU A 43 -8.33 2.77 18.61
C GLU A 43 -8.23 1.23 18.65
N GLY A 44 -7.57 0.65 19.65
CA GLY A 44 -7.46 -0.80 19.83
C GLY A 44 -6.60 -1.52 18.78
N THR A 45 -6.05 -0.79 17.81
CA THR A 45 -5.25 -1.36 16.71
C THR A 45 -3.74 -1.19 16.94
N ALA A 46 -3.01 -2.29 16.76
CA ALA A 46 -1.53 -2.31 16.72
C ALA A 46 -0.97 -1.62 15.46
N ARG A 47 -1.85 -1.35 14.48
CA ARG A 47 -1.53 -0.74 13.19
C ARG A 47 -1.85 0.75 13.21
N ARG A 48 -0.97 1.58 12.66
CA ARG A 48 -1.31 2.95 12.29
C ARG A 48 -2.15 2.89 11.02
N SER A 49 -3.24 3.67 10.95
CA SER A 49 -4.02 3.75 9.72
C SER A 49 -3.16 4.37 8.61
N GLU A 50 -2.96 3.66 7.50
CA GLU A 50 -2.29 4.19 6.28
C GLU A 50 -2.96 5.49 5.79
N ARG A 51 -4.28 5.60 6.03
CA ARG A 51 -5.13 6.73 5.65
C ARG A 51 -4.67 8.10 6.17
N ILE A 52 -3.96 8.16 7.30
CA ILE A 52 -3.49 9.44 7.88
C ILE A 52 -2.14 9.86 7.28
N HIS A 53 -1.25 8.92 6.96
CA HIS A 53 0.08 9.24 6.42
C HIS A 53 0.06 9.58 4.92
N ASN A 54 -0.98 9.16 4.19
CA ASN A 54 -1.14 9.45 2.76
C ASN A 54 -2.14 10.58 2.47
N ARG A 55 -2.75 11.20 3.48
CA ARG A 55 -3.71 12.30 3.29
C ARG A 55 -2.95 13.55 2.82
N GLY A 56 -3.02 13.86 1.54
CA GLY A 56 -2.38 15.04 0.92
C GLY A 56 -1.07 14.78 0.17
N ARG A 57 -0.68 13.52 -0.08
CA ARG A 57 0.38 13.28 -1.07
C ARG A 57 -0.16 13.65 -2.45
N LYS A 58 0.49 14.61 -3.12
CA LYS A 58 0.20 14.93 -4.51
C LYS A 58 0.40 13.66 -5.35
N SER A 59 -0.60 13.33 -6.16
CA SER A 59 -0.43 12.28 -7.16
C SER A 59 0.64 12.72 -8.13
N VAL A 60 1.49 11.78 -8.53
CA VAL A 60 2.53 12.04 -9.56
C VAL A 60 1.89 12.12 -10.94
N LEU A 61 0.80 11.39 -11.14
CA LEU A 61 -0.01 11.42 -12.36
C LEU A 61 -1.35 12.07 -12.07
N ALA A 62 -1.82 12.89 -13.00
CA ALA A 62 -3.18 13.37 -13.07
C ALA A 62 -4.11 12.26 -13.60
N PRO A 63 -5.44 12.33 -13.33
CA PRO A 63 -6.40 11.33 -13.81
C PRO A 63 -6.31 11.05 -15.33
N HIS A 64 -6.23 12.09 -16.16
CA HIS A 64 -6.11 11.95 -17.61
C HIS A 64 -4.80 11.31 -18.07
N GLU A 65 -3.71 11.46 -17.29
CA GLU A 65 -2.44 10.78 -17.57
C GLU A 65 -2.53 9.29 -17.24
N CYS A 66 -3.27 8.92 -16.19
CA CYS A 66 -3.59 7.52 -15.90
C CYS A 66 -4.45 6.89 -17.01
N GLU A 67 -5.48 7.60 -17.47
CA GLU A 67 -6.34 7.16 -18.59
C GLU A 67 -5.54 6.96 -19.89
N ALA A 68 -4.59 7.86 -20.18
CA ALA A 68 -3.72 7.72 -21.35
C ALA A 68 -2.82 6.49 -21.27
N ILE A 69 -2.28 6.18 -20.08
CA ILE A 69 -1.48 4.95 -19.87
C ILE A 69 -2.36 3.70 -20.04
N GLU A 70 -3.56 3.68 -19.46
CA GLU A 70 -4.53 2.57 -19.59
C GLU A 70 -4.94 2.34 -21.05
N ALA A 71 -5.28 3.40 -21.78
CA ALA A 71 -5.66 3.29 -23.19
C ALA A 71 -4.55 2.69 -24.07
N VAL A 72 -3.29 3.03 -23.78
CA VAL A 72 -2.13 2.50 -24.52
C VAL A 72 -1.80 1.07 -24.12
N GLU A 73 -2.03 0.70 -22.85
CA GLU A 73 -1.95 -0.70 -22.40
C GLU A 73 -2.97 -1.58 -23.12
N ASP A 74 -4.21 -1.12 -23.23
CA ASP A 74 -5.30 -1.86 -23.86
C ASP A 74 -5.18 -1.92 -25.40
N ALA A 75 -4.57 -0.91 -26.02
CA ALA A 75 -4.44 -0.83 -27.48
C ALA A 75 -3.43 -1.84 -28.07
N ASN A 76 -2.50 -2.39 -27.29
CA ASN A 76 -1.44 -3.25 -27.81
C ASN A 76 -1.08 -4.39 -26.85
N PHE A 77 -1.16 -5.63 -27.32
CA PHE A 77 -0.74 -6.83 -26.59
C PHE A 77 0.70 -6.77 -26.04
N GLY A 78 1.61 -6.10 -26.75
CA GLY A 78 2.99 -5.89 -26.29
C GLY A 78 3.09 -4.94 -25.07
N PHE A 79 2.20 -3.95 -24.98
CA PHE A 79 2.12 -3.05 -23.84
C PHE A 79 1.26 -3.62 -22.71
N ALA A 80 0.23 -4.41 -23.02
CA ALA A 80 -0.55 -5.17 -22.05
C ALA A 80 0.33 -6.09 -21.18
N SER A 81 1.40 -6.66 -21.73
CA SER A 81 2.36 -7.48 -20.96
C SER A 81 3.49 -6.69 -20.29
N SER A 82 3.56 -5.37 -20.51
CA SER A 82 4.56 -4.47 -19.97
C SER A 82 4.13 -3.86 -18.62
N SER A 83 5.08 -3.29 -17.86
CA SER A 83 4.72 -2.57 -16.63
C SER A 83 4.13 -1.19 -16.94
N HIS A 84 3.23 -0.69 -16.09
CA HIS A 84 2.69 0.67 -16.17
C HIS A 84 3.77 1.74 -16.34
N PHE A 85 4.91 1.54 -15.68
CA PHE A 85 6.04 2.44 -15.78
C PHE A 85 6.68 2.43 -17.18
N LYS A 86 6.84 1.26 -17.79
CA LYS A 86 7.38 1.14 -19.15
C LYS A 86 6.46 1.78 -20.18
N VAL A 87 5.14 1.63 -20.03
CA VAL A 87 4.17 2.31 -20.89
C VAL A 87 4.25 3.82 -20.69
N ALA A 88 4.23 4.30 -19.44
CA ALA A 88 4.38 5.72 -19.11
C ALA A 88 5.68 6.32 -19.67
N GLN A 89 6.80 5.58 -19.66
CA GLN A 89 8.05 6.02 -20.29
C GLN A 89 7.90 6.16 -21.80
N THR A 90 7.24 5.19 -22.43
CA THR A 90 7.06 5.15 -23.89
C THR A 90 6.23 6.33 -24.40
N ILE A 91 5.26 6.78 -23.61
CA ILE A 91 4.40 7.93 -23.94
C ILE A 91 4.84 9.24 -23.27
N SER A 92 6.06 9.27 -22.71
CA SER A 92 6.66 10.45 -22.06
C SER A 92 5.87 11.04 -20.89
N LEU A 93 5.10 10.22 -20.16
CA LEU A 93 4.35 10.58 -18.95
C LEU A 93 5.01 10.08 -17.65
N ALA A 94 6.24 9.56 -17.72
CA ALA A 94 6.95 9.00 -16.57
C ALA A 94 7.48 10.07 -15.59
N ASN A 95 6.59 10.81 -14.93
CA ASN A 95 6.92 11.94 -14.03
C ASN A 95 7.35 11.54 -12.61
N GLY A 96 7.84 10.31 -12.40
CA GLY A 96 8.35 9.88 -11.10
C GLY A 96 8.78 8.42 -11.06
N SER A 97 9.00 7.91 -9.84
CA SER A 97 9.44 6.51 -9.67
C SER A 97 8.38 5.50 -10.09
N GLU A 98 8.81 4.32 -10.56
CA GLU A 98 7.93 3.21 -10.91
C GLU A 98 6.90 2.88 -9.82
N ARG A 99 7.33 2.82 -8.56
CA ARG A 99 6.43 2.58 -7.41
C ARG A 99 5.38 3.67 -7.22
N ALA A 100 5.67 4.91 -7.59
CA ALA A 100 4.71 6.01 -7.52
C ALA A 100 3.67 5.90 -8.63
N ILE A 101 4.11 5.59 -9.86
CA ILE A 101 3.22 5.36 -11.01
C ILE A 101 2.31 4.16 -10.75
N GLN A 102 2.86 3.02 -10.34
CA GLN A 102 2.08 1.83 -9.97
C GLN A 102 1.04 2.12 -8.88
N ARG A 103 1.36 3.00 -7.91
CA ARG A 103 0.42 3.42 -6.88
C ARG A 103 -0.69 4.30 -7.44
N ASN A 104 -0.38 5.32 -8.25
CA ASN A 104 -1.40 6.18 -8.85
C ASN A 104 -2.33 5.39 -9.78
N MET A 105 -1.80 4.47 -10.59
CA MET A 105 -2.60 3.59 -11.46
C MET A 105 -3.54 2.71 -10.63
N LYS A 106 -3.02 2.10 -9.54
CA LYS A 106 -3.82 1.31 -8.60
C LYS A 106 -4.90 2.14 -7.89
N ASP A 107 -4.57 3.37 -7.47
CA ASP A 107 -5.50 4.26 -6.78
C ASP A 107 -6.59 4.81 -7.73
N PHE A 108 -6.26 5.00 -9.02
CA PHE A 108 -7.21 5.34 -10.08
C PHE A 108 -8.17 4.18 -10.40
N GLY A 109 -7.74 2.94 -10.17
CA GLY A 109 -8.54 1.74 -10.41
C GLY A 109 -8.07 0.91 -11.60
N VAL A 110 -7.02 1.36 -12.31
CA VAL A 110 -6.38 0.55 -13.34
C VAL A 110 -5.67 -0.61 -12.67
N ARG A 111 -6.12 -1.81 -13.00
CA ARG A 111 -5.42 -3.04 -12.64
C ARG A 111 -4.47 -3.36 -13.80
N THR A 112 -3.22 -3.73 -13.52
CA THR A 112 -2.35 -4.24 -14.60
C THR A 112 -3.07 -5.37 -15.33
N TYR A 113 -2.92 -5.44 -16.65
CA TYR A 113 -3.43 -6.56 -17.45
C TYR A 113 -3.06 -7.93 -16.85
N MET A 114 -1.86 -8.09 -16.27
CA MET A 114 -1.47 -9.32 -15.53
C MET A 114 -2.32 -9.60 -14.28
N THR A 115 -2.80 -8.58 -13.57
CA THR A 115 -3.69 -8.75 -12.42
C THR A 115 -5.15 -8.98 -12.80
N VAL A 116 -5.58 -8.47 -13.96
CA VAL A 116 -6.91 -8.74 -14.56
C VAL A 116 -6.95 -10.15 -15.16
N GLN A 117 -5.89 -10.57 -15.84
CA GLN A 117 -5.73 -11.91 -16.43
C GLN A 117 -5.33 -13.00 -15.42
N LYS A 118 -5.78 -12.96 -14.17
CA LYS A 118 -5.66 -14.13 -13.26
C LYS A 118 -6.51 -15.34 -13.72
N LYS A 119 -6.53 -15.68 -15.01
CA LYS A 119 -6.45 -17.09 -15.42
C LYS A 119 -4.98 -17.45 -15.26
N MET A 120 -4.61 -18.01 -14.11
CA MET A 120 -3.30 -18.65 -13.98
C MET A 120 -3.14 -19.61 -15.17
N LEU A 121 -2.15 -19.37 -16.03
CA LEU A 121 -1.71 -20.42 -16.95
C LEU A 121 -1.38 -21.62 -16.07
N SER A 122 -1.92 -22.80 -16.41
CA SER A 122 -1.64 -23.99 -15.63
C SER A 122 -0.14 -24.24 -15.61
N GLN A 123 0.39 -24.80 -14.51
CA GLN A 123 1.81 -25.09 -14.36
C GLN A 123 2.36 -25.86 -15.58
N ALA A 124 1.55 -26.74 -16.17
CA ALA A 124 1.85 -27.47 -17.40
C ALA A 124 2.24 -26.57 -18.59
N HIS A 125 1.61 -25.39 -18.76
CA HIS A 125 1.96 -24.45 -19.82
C HIS A 125 3.27 -23.68 -19.54
N ILE A 126 3.64 -23.55 -18.26
CA ILE A 126 4.90 -22.92 -17.85
C ILE A 126 6.05 -23.90 -18.08
N ASP A 127 5.87 -25.16 -17.68
CA ASP A 127 6.90 -26.21 -17.80
C ASP A 127 7.20 -26.55 -19.27
N ALA A 128 6.19 -26.53 -20.15
CA ALA A 128 6.34 -26.78 -21.59
C ALA A 128 7.17 -25.72 -22.33
N ARG A 129 7.46 -24.57 -21.69
CA ARG A 129 8.21 -23.44 -22.28
C ARG A 129 9.71 -23.47 -21.96
N ILE A 130 10.16 -24.42 -21.14
CA ILE A 130 11.56 -24.59 -20.69
C ILE A 130 12.35 -25.53 -21.63
N ILE A 131 11.87 -25.79 -22.85
CA ILE A 131 12.57 -26.59 -23.88
C ILE A 131 13.19 -25.66 -24.92
#